data_AF-A0A375HUY8-F1
#
_entry.id   AF-A0A375HUY8-F1
#
_cell.length_a   1.000
_cell.length_b   1.000
_cell.length_c   1.000
_cell.angle_alpha   90.00
_cell.angle_beta   90.00
_cell.angle_gamma   90.00
#
_symmetry.space_group_name_H-M   'P 1'
#
loop_
_entity.id
_entity.type
_entity.pdbx_description
1 polymer ?
#
loop_
_entity_poly.entity_id
_entity_poly.type
_entity_poly.pdbx_seq_one_letter_code
_entity_poly.pdbx_strand_id
1 'polypeptide(L)'
;MPRRTKTSQAADRDLPTIPEDLVAHFVKGPMTAEAVQDASMAFKKALIERALGAELGHHLGYQPGAERPAGMANQRNGKSAKTVLTEDVPLRVAMGPGCHACHPAARPTPGRRPCCAPRRPRAS
;
A
#
# COMPACT_ATOMS: atom_id res chain seq x y z
N MET A 1 -11.96 -3.35 -41.61
CA MET A 1 -10.76 -3.08 -40.79
C MET A 1 -10.21 -4.41 -40.31
N PRO A 2 -8.92 -4.74 -40.52
CA PRO A 2 -8.37 -5.98 -40.01
C PRO A 2 -8.29 -5.91 -38.48
N ARG A 3 -8.90 -6.89 -37.81
CA ARG A 3 -8.91 -7.02 -36.36
C ARG A 3 -7.51 -7.49 -35.92
N ARG A 4 -6.77 -6.65 -35.19
CA ARG A 4 -5.58 -7.13 -34.45
C ARG A 4 -6.05 -8.12 -33.39
N THR A 5 -5.79 -9.39 -33.60
CA THR A 5 -5.77 -10.38 -32.53
C THR A 5 -4.64 -10.00 -31.59
N LYS A 6 -4.97 -9.66 -30.34
CA LYS A 6 -3.97 -9.60 -29.26
C LYS A 6 -3.45 -11.02 -29.11
N THR A 7 -2.26 -11.28 -29.65
CA THR A 7 -1.45 -12.43 -29.28
C THR A 7 -1.31 -12.40 -27.77
N SER A 8 -1.93 -13.36 -27.09
CA SER A 8 -1.76 -13.59 -25.66
C SER A 8 -0.29 -13.95 -25.42
N GLN A 9 0.52 -12.97 -25.04
CA GLN A 9 1.80 -13.19 -24.37
C GLN A 9 1.51 -13.79 -22.98
N ALA A 10 1.17 -15.08 -22.97
CA ALA A 10 0.98 -15.86 -21.74
C ALA A 10 2.02 -16.99 -21.62
N ALA A 11 3.01 -17.04 -22.49
CA ALA A 11 4.08 -18.03 -22.44
C ALA A 11 5.39 -17.32 -22.02
N ASP A 12 5.99 -17.82 -20.96
CA ASP A 12 7.31 -17.45 -20.42
C ASP A 12 7.45 -16.06 -19.80
N ARG A 13 6.76 -15.86 -18.67
CA ARG A 13 7.31 -14.99 -17.62
C ARG A 13 8.05 -15.91 -16.68
N ASP A 14 9.36 -15.71 -16.57
CA ASP A 14 10.19 -16.40 -15.57
C ASP A 14 9.68 -15.99 -14.18
N LEU A 15 8.84 -16.83 -13.60
CA LEU A 15 8.19 -16.57 -12.34
C LEU A 15 9.21 -16.83 -11.23
N PRO A 16 9.35 -15.91 -10.25
CA PRO A 16 10.26 -16.15 -9.14
C PRO A 16 9.83 -17.41 -8.40
N THR A 17 10.79 -18.30 -8.11
CA THR A 17 10.53 -19.48 -7.28
C THR A 17 10.12 -19.04 -5.88
N ILE A 18 8.94 -19.47 -5.45
CA ILE A 18 8.42 -19.20 -4.10
C ILE A 18 8.85 -20.36 -3.19
N PRO A 19 9.56 -20.10 -2.07
CA PRO A 19 9.92 -21.14 -1.11
C PRO A 19 8.71 -21.95 -0.61
N GLU A 20 8.87 -23.27 -0.48
CA GLU A 20 7.81 -24.18 -0.02
C GLU A 20 7.30 -23.79 1.38
N ASP A 21 8.20 -23.37 2.27
CA ASP A 21 7.84 -22.90 3.60
C ASP A 21 6.84 -21.76 3.53
N LEU A 22 7.02 -20.79 2.61
CA LEU A 22 6.08 -19.69 2.43
C LEU A 22 4.71 -20.19 1.97
N VAL A 23 4.67 -21.16 1.04
CA VAL A 23 3.41 -21.76 0.58
C VAL A 23 2.68 -22.46 1.73
N ALA A 24 3.40 -23.17 2.60
CA ALA A 24 2.83 -23.84 3.76
C ALA A 24 2.18 -22.87 4.78
N HIS A 25 2.62 -21.61 4.84
CA HIS A 25 1.96 -20.61 5.69
C HIS A 25 0.57 -20.22 5.17
N PHE A 26 0.35 -20.28 3.84
CA PHE A 26 -0.92 -19.97 3.20
C PHE A 26 -1.83 -21.20 3.08
N VAL A 27 -1.26 -22.39 2.91
CA VAL A 27 -2.00 -23.64 2.66
C VAL A 27 -1.98 -24.51 3.92
N LYS A 28 -3.08 -24.50 4.69
CA LYS A 28 -3.22 -25.27 5.95
C LYS A 28 -3.99 -26.59 5.80
N GLY A 29 -4.22 -27.04 4.57
CA GLY A 29 -5.01 -28.22 4.23
C GLY A 29 -5.57 -28.15 2.81
N PRO A 30 -6.49 -29.05 2.44
CA PRO A 30 -7.15 -29.00 1.14
C PRO A 30 -7.89 -27.66 0.96
N MET A 31 -7.62 -26.96 -0.15
CA MET A 31 -8.25 -25.68 -0.47
C MET A 31 -9.13 -25.81 -1.71
N THR A 32 -10.26 -25.09 -1.73
CA THR A 32 -11.08 -24.92 -2.94
C THR A 32 -10.44 -23.90 -3.87
N ALA A 33 -10.88 -23.86 -5.14
CA ALA A 33 -10.40 -22.86 -6.10
C ALA A 33 -10.67 -21.43 -5.61
N GLU A 34 -11.81 -21.18 -4.98
CA GLU A 34 -12.18 -19.89 -4.40
C GLU A 34 -11.24 -19.51 -3.26
N ALA A 35 -10.92 -20.45 -2.37
CA ALA A 35 -10.00 -20.20 -1.26
C ALA A 35 -8.58 -19.87 -1.77
N VAL A 36 -8.12 -20.52 -2.84
CA VAL A 36 -6.85 -20.21 -3.49
C VAL A 36 -6.87 -18.80 -4.09
N GLN A 37 -7.98 -18.41 -4.71
CA GLN A 37 -8.14 -17.08 -5.29
C GLN A 37 -8.16 -16.00 -4.20
N ASP A 38 -8.89 -16.21 -3.11
CA ASP A 38 -8.94 -15.28 -1.98
C ASP A 38 -7.55 -15.08 -1.34
N ALA A 39 -6.82 -16.18 -1.14
CA ALA A 39 -5.44 -16.13 -0.65
C ALA A 39 -4.52 -15.35 -1.61
N SER A 40 -4.66 -15.59 -2.91
CA SER A 40 -3.91 -14.87 -3.95
C SER A 40 -4.22 -13.37 -3.94
N MET A 41 -5.48 -12.98 -3.81
CA MET A 41 -5.90 -11.58 -3.73
C MET A 41 -5.39 -10.90 -2.46
N ALA A 42 -5.41 -11.59 -1.32
CA ALA A 42 -4.82 -11.11 -0.07
C ALA A 42 -3.31 -10.89 -0.20
N PHE A 43 -2.61 -11.81 -0.87
CA PHE A 43 -1.18 -11.69 -1.12
C PHE A 43 -0.85 -10.53 -2.08
N LYS A 44 -1.56 -10.40 -3.20
CA LYS A 44 -1.44 -9.25 -4.13
C LYS A 44 -1.62 -7.92 -3.37
N LYS A 45 -2.63 -7.82 -2.51
CA LYS A 45 -2.87 -6.64 -1.67
C LYS A 45 -1.68 -6.34 -0.76
N ALA A 46 -1.19 -7.33 -0.04
CA ALA A 46 -0.07 -7.16 0.89
C ALA A 46 1.21 -6.70 0.16
N LEU A 47 1.50 -7.26 -1.01
CA LEU A 47 2.64 -6.84 -1.84
C LEU A 47 2.51 -5.38 -2.29
N ILE A 48 1.35 -4.99 -2.81
CA ILE A 48 1.10 -3.61 -3.26
C ILE A 48 1.24 -2.63 -2.09
N GLU A 49 0.62 -2.92 -0.94
CA GLU A 49 0.68 -2.05 0.23
C GLU A 49 2.10 -1.93 0.79
N ARG A 50 2.87 -3.02 0.77
CA ARG A 50 4.28 -3.03 1.21
C ARG A 50 5.15 -2.23 0.26
N ALA A 51 5.01 -2.41 -1.06
CA ALA A 51 5.76 -1.66 -2.06
C ALA A 51 5.48 -0.16 -1.92
N LEU A 52 4.21 0.25 -1.90
CA LEU A 52 3.82 1.66 -1.72
C LEU A 52 4.31 2.25 -0.40
N GLY A 53 4.31 1.46 0.68
CA GLY A 53 4.86 1.88 1.97
C GLY A 53 6.38 2.12 1.94
N ALA A 54 7.11 1.26 1.23
CA ALA A 54 8.55 1.36 1.05
C ALA A 54 8.94 2.57 0.18
N GLU A 55 8.25 2.76 -0.96
CA GLU A 55 8.43 3.93 -1.83
C GLU A 55 8.24 5.24 -1.06
N LEU A 56 7.20 5.31 -0.25
CA LEU A 56 6.93 6.48 0.59
C LEU A 56 8.03 6.72 1.64
N GLY A 57 8.61 5.65 2.21
CA GLY A 57 9.76 5.77 3.11
C GLY A 57 11.02 6.26 2.42
N HIS A 58 11.25 5.79 1.19
CA HIS A 58 12.34 6.27 0.36
C HIS A 58 12.15 7.77 0.03
N HIS A 59 10.97 8.19 -0.42
CA HIS A 59 10.69 9.59 -0.77
C HIS A 59 10.76 10.56 0.41
N LEU A 60 10.39 10.11 1.61
CA LEU A 60 10.44 10.96 2.79
C LEU A 60 11.80 10.94 3.51
N GLY A 61 12.64 9.93 3.24
CA GLY A 61 13.91 9.73 3.92
C GLY A 61 13.79 9.25 5.37
N TYR A 62 12.60 8.84 5.81
CA TYR A 62 12.38 8.28 7.15
C TYR A 62 11.26 7.22 7.19
N GLN A 63 11.42 6.26 8.08
CA GLN A 63 10.52 5.11 8.21
C GLN A 63 9.18 5.46 8.86
N PRO A 64 8.12 4.66 8.64
CA PRO A 64 6.87 4.80 9.39
C PRO A 64 7.14 4.72 10.91
N GLY A 65 6.57 5.65 11.68
CA GLY A 65 6.73 5.69 13.14
C GLY A 65 8.03 6.32 13.64
N ALA A 66 9.00 6.58 12.76
CA ALA A 66 10.19 7.36 13.10
C ALA A 66 9.85 8.85 13.26
N GLU A 67 10.61 9.54 14.10
CA GLU A 67 10.51 10.98 14.24
C GLU A 67 10.89 11.68 12.92
N ARG A 68 10.15 12.72 12.56
CA ARG A 68 10.42 13.49 11.34
C ARG A 68 11.71 14.29 11.52
N PRO A 69 12.69 14.21 10.61
CA PRO A 69 13.86 15.07 10.64
C PRO A 69 13.51 16.56 10.61
N ALA A 70 14.28 17.37 11.32
CA ALA A 70 14.13 18.83 11.32
C ALA A 70 14.36 19.39 9.90
N GLY A 71 13.54 20.36 9.48
CA GLY A 71 13.66 20.99 8.16
C GLY A 71 12.92 20.30 7.00
N MET A 72 12.31 19.13 7.22
CA MET A 72 11.47 18.48 6.21
C MET A 72 10.09 19.15 6.09
N ALA A 73 9.82 19.77 4.93
CA ALA A 73 8.53 20.40 4.62
C ALA A 73 7.38 19.39 4.41
N ASN A 74 7.73 18.15 4.04
CA ASN A 74 6.78 17.08 3.79
C ASN A 74 6.73 16.11 4.99
N GLN A 75 5.56 15.52 5.23
CA GLN A 75 5.38 14.57 6.31
C GLN A 75 4.34 13.52 5.97
N ARG A 76 4.44 12.38 6.66
CA ARG A 76 3.45 11.31 6.63
C ARG A 76 2.10 11.82 7.17
N ASN A 77 1.04 11.80 6.34
CA ASN A 77 -0.32 12.11 6.78
C ASN A 77 -1.35 10.97 6.54
N GLY A 78 -2.00 10.51 7.61
CA GLY A 78 -3.16 9.62 7.57
C GLY A 78 -2.95 8.27 6.87
N LYS A 79 -4.03 7.60 6.47
CA LYS A 79 -4.02 6.51 5.49
C LYS A 79 -5.14 6.79 4.50
N SER A 80 -4.93 6.48 3.23
CA SER A 80 -5.98 6.60 2.22
C SER A 80 -6.24 5.25 1.59
N ALA A 81 -7.51 4.90 1.43
CA ALA A 81 -7.91 3.70 0.72
C ALA A 81 -8.08 4.03 -0.76
N LYS A 82 -7.60 3.14 -1.62
CA LYS A 82 -7.87 3.17 -3.07
C LYS A 82 -8.35 1.80 -3.52
N THR A 83 -9.02 1.79 -4.67
CA THR A 83 -9.46 0.55 -5.32
C THR A 83 -8.61 0.37 -6.56
N VAL A 84 -7.85 -0.71 -6.61
CA VAL A 84 -7.06 -1.11 -7.76
C VAL A 84 -7.90 -2.08 -8.57
N LEU A 85 -8.07 -1.82 -9.86
CA LEU A 85 -8.71 -2.76 -10.76
C LEU A 85 -7.70 -3.87 -11.07
N THR A 86 -8.05 -5.10 -10.73
CA THR A 86 -7.26 -6.29 -11.09
C THR A 86 -8.02 -7.09 -12.15
N GLU A 87 -7.37 -8.09 -12.75
CA GLU A 87 -7.98 -8.96 -13.76
C GLU A 87 -9.15 -9.79 -13.20
N ASP A 88 -9.09 -10.11 -11.90
CA ASP A 88 -10.09 -10.94 -11.23
C ASP A 88 -11.24 -10.09 -10.65
N VAL A 89 -10.92 -9.24 -9.66
CA VAL A 89 -11.91 -8.47 -8.87
C VAL A 89 -11.30 -7.13 -8.42
N PRO A 90 -12.08 -6.03 -8.29
CA PRO A 90 -11.59 -4.79 -7.70
C PRO A 90 -11.02 -4.99 -6.29
N LEU A 91 -9.77 -4.56 -6.09
CA LEU A 91 -9.02 -4.78 -4.86
C LEU A 91 -8.91 -3.49 -4.05
N ARG A 92 -9.47 -3.48 -2.84
CA ARG A 92 -9.29 -2.37 -1.88
C ARG A 92 -7.90 -2.46 -1.26
N VAL A 93 -7.09 -1.43 -1.47
CA VAL A 93 -5.75 -1.28 -0.86
C VAL A 93 -5.75 -0.07 0.09
N ALA A 94 -5.15 -0.22 1.25
CA ALA A 94 -4.89 0.83 2.22
C ALA A 94 -3.44 1.28 2.06
N MET A 95 -3.25 2.43 1.43
CA MET A 95 -1.92 2.99 1.25
C MET A 95 -1.52 3.75 2.50
N GLY A 96 -0.26 3.60 2.88
CA GLY A 96 0.36 4.38 3.96
C GLY A 96 0.26 5.89 3.71
N PRO A 97 0.58 6.70 4.74
CA PRO A 97 0.40 8.15 4.74
C PRO A 97 1.05 8.87 3.55
N GLY A 98 0.26 9.28 2.56
CA GLY A 98 0.75 10.09 1.44
C GLY A 98 1.45 11.37 1.93
N CYS A 99 2.46 11.78 1.17
CA CYS A 99 3.28 12.93 1.46
C CYS A 99 2.71 14.18 0.75
N HIS A 100 1.86 14.95 1.43
CA HIS A 100 1.55 16.31 0.99
C HIS A 100 2.44 17.29 1.76
N ALA A 101 3.12 18.18 1.05
CA ALA A 101 3.81 19.32 1.66
C ALA A 101 2.85 20.00 2.66
N CYS A 102 3.29 20.22 3.91
CA CYS A 102 2.52 21.00 4.88
C CYS A 102 2.46 22.44 4.32
N HIS A 103 1.45 22.76 3.51
CA HIS A 103 1.27 24.11 3.01
C HIS A 103 0.88 24.99 4.20
N PRO A 104 1.61 26.08 4.50
CA PRO A 104 1.34 26.93 5.67
C PRO A 104 -0.05 27.59 5.65
N ALA A 105 -0.79 27.50 4.55
CA ALA A 105 -2.09 28.13 4.33
C ALA A 105 -3.28 27.14 4.33
N ALA A 106 -3.07 25.86 4.63
CA ALA A 106 -4.18 24.90 4.74
C ALA A 106 -5.06 25.30 5.93
N ARG A 107 -6.20 25.96 5.66
CA ARG A 107 -7.15 26.39 6.70
C ARG A 107 -7.53 25.20 7.57
N PRO A 108 -7.51 25.35 8.92
CA PRO A 108 -7.91 24.28 9.82
C PRO A 108 -9.38 23.93 9.56
N THR A 109 -9.64 22.65 9.30
CA THR A 109 -11.01 22.12 9.27
C THR A 109 -11.52 22.06 10.72
N PRO A 110 -12.72 22.58 11.03
CA PRO A 110 -13.27 22.48 12.38
C PRO A 110 -13.31 21.02 12.86
N GLY A 111 -12.73 20.74 14.03
CA GLY A 111 -12.68 19.40 14.62
C GLY A 111 -11.53 18.50 14.17
N ARG A 112 -10.70 18.90 13.20
CA ARG A 112 -9.46 18.18 12.84
C ARG A 112 -8.24 18.92 13.35
N ARG A 113 -7.41 18.25 14.15
CA ARG A 113 -6.09 18.78 14.54
C ARG A 113 -5.23 18.95 13.28
N PRO A 114 -4.55 20.10 13.10
CA PRO A 114 -3.59 20.24 12.02
C PRO A 114 -2.49 19.21 12.21
N CYS A 115 -2.10 18.55 11.11
CA CYS A 115 -1.08 17.50 11.10
C CYS A 115 0.27 17.99 11.66
N CYS A 116 0.48 19.31 11.69
CA CYS A 116 1.69 19.99 12.12
C CYS A 116 1.63 20.49 13.61
N ALA A 117 0.63 20.13 14.43
CA ALA A 117 0.60 20.52 15.87
C ALA A 117 1.41 19.56 16.77
N PRO A 118 2.31 20.07 17.64
CA PRO A 118 2.99 19.24 18.63
C PRO A 118 1.97 18.54 19.53
N ARG A 119 2.22 17.28 19.88
CA ARG A 119 1.42 16.57 20.89
C ARG A 119 1.54 17.37 22.19
N ARG A 120 0.44 18.01 22.62
CA ARG A 120 0.39 18.62 23.95
C ARG A 120 0.78 17.54 24.98
N PRO A 121 1.71 17.82 25.90
CA PRO A 121 1.98 16.89 26.99
C PRO A 121 0.67 16.63 27.72
N ARG A 122 0.41 15.35 28.06
CA ARG A 122 -0.71 15.00 28.92
C ARG A 122 -0.46 15.69 30.27
N ALA A 123 -1.33 16.62 30.65
CA ALA A 123 -1.38 17.06 32.04
C ALA A 123 -1.73 15.83 32.89
N SER A 124 -0.93 15.59 33.93
CA SER A 124 -1.17 14.54 34.93
C SER A 124 -2.36 14.91 35.81
#